data_AF-A0A1Q7VH05-F1
#
_entry.id   AF-A0A1Q7VH05-F1
#
_cell.length_a   1.000
_cell.length_b   1.000
_cell.length_c   1.000
_cell.angle_alpha   90.00
_cell.angle_beta   90.00
_cell.angle_gamma   90.00
#
_symmetry.space_group_name_H-M   'P 1'
#
loop_
_entity.id
_entity.type
_entity.pdbx_description
1 polymer ?
#
loop_
_entity_poly.entity_id
_entity_poly.type
_entity_poly.pdbx_seq_one_letter_code
_entity_poly.pdbx_strand_id
1 'polypeptide(L)'
;MRRERKAILKAREELLRDLGGLAMEMYRREQFREDLLSEHARDIANLETRLHELDSMLAAAAAGRRATASRCECGAPIIWGSHFCANCGRPVGEQAVVTCTQCGHPLPADAGFCPSCGKAAEPPANGDGEREPDATVIRPAGVGAEEGSPKPDRWEE
;
A
#
# COMPACT_ATOMS: atom_id res chain seq x y z
N MET A 1 4.97 6.79 19.53
CA MET A 1 5.18 6.16 18.20
C MET A 1 6.61 5.64 17.96
N ARG A 2 7.59 6.37 17.41
CA ARG A 2 8.92 5.76 17.07
C ARG A 2 9.74 5.27 18.28
N ARG A 3 9.77 6.04 19.38
CA ARG A 3 10.46 5.63 20.63
C ARG A 3 9.75 4.47 21.30
N GLU A 4 8.43 4.55 21.35
CA GLU A 4 7.55 3.50 21.88
C GLU A 4 7.69 2.18 21.12
N ARG A 5 7.72 2.20 19.78
CA ARG A 5 8.00 1.03 18.95
C ARG A 5 9.30 0.33 19.36
N LYS A 6 10.37 1.10 19.57
CA LYS A 6 11.67 0.56 20.01
C LYS A 6 11.58 -0.05 21.41
N ALA A 7 10.82 0.57 22.32
CA ALA A 7 10.61 0.03 23.66
C ALA A 7 9.86 -1.31 23.62
N ILE A 8 8.81 -1.41 22.80
CA ILE A 8 8.04 -2.66 22.63
C ILE A 8 8.90 -3.76 22.01
N LEU A 9 9.71 -3.45 21.00
CA LEU A 9 10.65 -4.41 20.42
C LEU A 9 11.61 -4.99 21.46
N LYS A 10 12.16 -4.12 22.31
CA LYS A 10 13.05 -4.54 23.39
C LYS A 10 12.32 -5.42 24.41
N ALA A 11 11.13 -5.02 24.84
CA ALA A 11 10.31 -5.79 25.77
C ALA A 11 9.92 -7.18 25.21
N ARG A 12 9.60 -7.25 23.91
CA ARG A 12 9.33 -8.52 23.22
C ARG A 12 10.55 -9.44 23.23
N GLU A 13 11.73 -8.90 22.95
CA GLU A 13 12.97 -9.67 22.97
C GLU A 13 13.29 -10.20 24.38
N GLU A 14 13.09 -9.37 25.40
CA GLU A 14 13.25 -9.75 26.81
C GLU A 14 12.29 -10.89 27.18
N LEU A 15 10.99 -10.77 26.90
CA LEU A 15 10.01 -11.81 27.20
C LEU A 15 10.23 -13.11 26.42
N LEU A 16 10.67 -13.03 25.15
CA LEU A 16 11.04 -14.24 24.39
C LEU A 16 12.21 -14.98 25.02
N ARG A 17 13.21 -14.24 25.52
CA ARG A 17 14.35 -14.82 26.23
C ARG A 17 13.91 -15.46 27.54
N ASP A 18 13.04 -14.78 28.30
CA ASP A 18 12.51 -15.28 29.56
C ASP A 18 11.62 -16.52 29.36
N LEU A 19 10.77 -16.53 28.32
CA LEU A 19 9.95 -17.69 27.93
C LEU A 19 10.83 -18.89 27.59
N GLY A 20 11.92 -18.70 26.84
CA GLY A 20 12.89 -19.75 26.55
C GLY A 20 13.56 -20.28 27.82
N GLY A 21 13.94 -19.39 28.74
CA GLY A 21 14.50 -19.78 30.04
C GLY A 21 13.51 -20.59 30.88
N LEU A 22 12.25 -20.16 30.94
CA LEU A 22 11.18 -20.87 31.62
C LEU A 22 10.94 -22.26 31.01
N ALA A 23 10.88 -22.36 29.68
CA ALA A 23 10.72 -23.64 28.98
C ALA A 23 11.86 -24.61 29.28
N MET A 24 13.11 -24.11 29.29
CA MET A 24 14.28 -24.93 29.66
C MET A 24 14.23 -25.40 31.11
N GLU A 25 13.77 -24.57 32.04
CA GLU A 25 13.64 -24.94 33.45
C GLU A 25 12.52 -25.98 33.66
N MET A 26 11.39 -25.84 32.97
CA MET A 26 10.30 -26.82 33.00
C MET A 26 10.76 -28.18 32.45
N TYR A 27 11.51 -28.18 31.35
CA TYR A 27 12.10 -29.41 30.79
C TYR A 27 13.06 -30.08 31.77
N ARG A 28 13.99 -29.33 32.37
CA ARG A 28 14.97 -29.87 33.32
C ARG A 28 14.31 -30.53 34.54
N ARG A 29 13.18 -29.98 34.99
CA ARG A 29 12.44 -30.48 36.17
C ARG A 29 11.38 -31.52 35.85
N GLU A 30 11.18 -31.85 34.57
CA GLU A 30 10.11 -32.74 34.08
C GLU A 30 8.72 -32.30 34.56
N GLN A 31 8.53 -31.01 34.79
CA GLN A 31 7.28 -30.42 35.27
C GLN A 31 6.79 -29.41 34.25
N PHE A 32 5.89 -29.86 33.39
CA PHE A 32 5.31 -29.02 32.35
C PHE A 32 4.02 -28.36 32.85
N ARG A 33 4.02 -27.03 32.90
CA ARG A 33 2.83 -26.23 33.22
C ARG A 33 2.41 -25.44 31.99
N GLU A 34 1.48 -26.02 31.23
CA GLU A 34 0.98 -25.44 29.99
C GLU A 34 0.31 -24.07 30.20
N ASP A 35 -0.42 -23.89 31.30
CA ASP A 35 -1.10 -22.62 31.61
C ASP A 35 -0.11 -21.46 31.71
N LEU A 36 1.00 -21.67 32.43
CA LEU A 36 2.03 -20.66 32.63
C LEU A 36 2.75 -20.34 31.31
N LEU A 37 3.05 -21.36 30.51
CA LEU A 37 3.64 -21.16 29.18
C LEU A 37 2.70 -20.35 28.28
N SER A 38 1.41 -20.69 28.31
CA SER A 38 0.36 -20.03 27.53
C SER A 38 0.16 -18.58 27.96
N GLU A 39 0.22 -18.28 29.25
CA GLU A 39 0.15 -16.91 29.78
C GLU A 39 1.28 -16.03 29.24
N HIS A 40 2.54 -16.49 29.37
CA HIS A 40 3.68 -15.75 28.82
C HIS A 40 3.65 -15.62 27.29
N ALA A 41 3.20 -16.67 26.59
CA ALA A 41 3.04 -16.60 25.14
C ALA A 41 1.97 -15.56 24.72
N ARG A 42 0.87 -15.45 25.49
CA ARG A 42 -0.15 -14.41 25.26
C ARG A 42 0.42 -13.01 25.45
N ASP A 43 1.26 -12.78 26.47
CA ASP A 43 1.88 -11.48 26.68
C ASP A 43 2.77 -11.06 25.50
N ILE A 44 3.53 -12.00 24.95
CA ILE A 44 4.35 -11.77 23.76
C ILE A 44 3.46 -11.46 22.55
N ALA A 45 2.39 -12.24 22.33
CA ALA A 45 1.44 -12.01 21.24
C ALA A 45 0.73 -10.64 21.36
N ASN A 46 0.43 -10.19 22.57
CA ASN A 46 -0.13 -8.86 22.83
C ASN A 46 0.85 -7.74 22.43
N LEU A 47 2.14 -7.90 22.77
CA LEU A 47 3.17 -6.95 22.34
C LEU A 47 3.34 -6.94 20.81
N GLU A 48 3.27 -8.09 20.16
CA GLU A 48 3.33 -8.21 18.70
C GLU A 48 2.14 -7.50 18.03
N THR A 49 0.94 -7.67 18.57
CA THR A 49 -0.26 -6.98 18.09
C THR A 49 -0.09 -5.46 18.18
N ARG A 50 0.34 -4.97 19.34
CA ARG A 50 0.60 -3.53 19.53
C ARG A 50 1.72 -3.01 18.63
N LEU A 51 2.75 -3.82 18.39
CA LEU A 51 3.83 -3.45 17.46
C LEU A 51 3.28 -3.30 16.03
N HIS A 52 2.44 -4.23 15.58
CA HIS A 52 1.80 -4.17 14.28
C HIS A 52 0.93 -2.90 14.12
N GLU A 53 0.16 -2.54 15.15
CA GLU A 53 -0.63 -1.30 15.16
C GLU A 53 0.25 -0.05 15.05
N LEU A 54 1.36 0.01 15.79
CA LEU A 54 2.31 1.12 15.70
C LEU A 54 2.94 1.21 14.31
N ASP A 55 3.24 0.06 13.70
CA ASP A 55 3.83 0.01 12.36
C ASP A 55 2.85 0.44 11.27
N SER A 56 1.58 0.05 11.37
CA SER A 56 0.54 0.50 10.45
C SER A 56 0.31 2.01 10.55
N MET A 57 0.25 2.56 11.77
CA MET A 57 0.12 4.01 11.99
C MET A 57 1.33 4.79 11.44
N LEU A 58 2.55 4.28 11.66
CA LEU A 58 3.77 4.91 11.15
C LEU A 58 3.85 4.85 9.62
N ALA A 59 3.41 3.74 9.02
CA ALA A 59 3.35 3.58 7.57
C ALA A 59 2.33 4.55 6.94
N ALA A 60 1.13 4.65 7.50
CA ALA A 60 0.10 5.61 7.07
C ALA A 60 0.61 7.07 7.14
N ALA A 61 1.25 7.44 8.25
CA ALA A 61 1.84 8.77 8.41
C ALA A 61 3.01 9.03 7.44
N ALA A 62 3.74 8.00 7.03
CA ALA A 62 4.79 8.12 6.02
C ALA A 62 4.20 8.25 4.60
N ALA A 63 3.16 7.50 4.27
CA ALA A 63 2.46 7.58 2.98
C ALA A 63 1.88 8.99 2.75
N GLY A 64 1.22 9.57 3.75
CA GLY A 64 0.70 10.94 3.66
C GLY A 64 1.77 12.01 3.38
N ARG A 65 3.00 11.84 3.90
CA ARG A 65 4.12 12.73 3.59
C ARG A 65 4.71 12.53 2.20
N ARG A 66 4.72 11.30 1.68
CA ARG A 66 5.19 11.02 0.31
C ARG A 66 4.23 11.57 -0.74
N ALA A 67 2.96 11.72 -0.39
CA ALA A 67 1.99 12.44 -1.20
C ALA A 67 2.31 13.94 -1.33
N THR A 68 3.27 14.51 -0.61
CA THR A 68 3.76 15.89 -0.85
C THR A 68 5.18 15.83 -1.43
N ALA A 69 5.31 15.58 -2.74
CA ALA A 69 6.60 15.27 -3.35
C ALA A 69 7.38 16.49 -3.82
N SER A 70 6.70 17.59 -4.17
CA SER A 70 7.35 18.80 -4.69
C SER A 70 6.98 20.03 -3.86
N ARG A 71 7.79 21.09 -3.95
CA ARG A 71 7.46 22.41 -3.43
C ARG A 71 7.17 23.34 -4.59
N CYS A 72 6.20 24.22 -4.40
CA CYS A 72 5.98 25.33 -5.31
C CYS A 72 7.11 26.35 -5.14
N GLU A 73 7.31 27.20 -6.15
CA GLU A 73 8.18 28.37 -6.07
C GLU A 73 7.79 29.31 -4.92
N CYS A 74 6.51 29.35 -4.52
CA CYS A 74 6.06 30.10 -3.34
C CYS A 74 6.46 29.46 -1.99
N GLY A 75 7.14 28.31 -2.00
CA GLY A 75 7.60 27.57 -0.82
C GLY A 75 6.60 26.55 -0.25
N ALA A 76 5.34 26.59 -0.67
CA ALA A 76 4.29 25.68 -0.18
C ALA A 76 4.49 24.24 -0.69
N PRO A 77 4.16 23.20 0.11
CA PRO A 77 4.19 21.81 -0.33
C PRO A 77 3.09 21.56 -1.37
N ILE A 78 3.45 20.85 -2.44
CA ILE A 78 2.55 20.44 -3.53
C ILE A 78 2.16 18.99 -3.31
N ILE A 79 0.86 18.74 -3.33
CA ILE A 79 0.29 17.40 -3.20
C ILE A 79 0.42 16.69 -4.55
N TRP A 80 0.76 15.41 -4.52
CA TRP A 80 0.94 14.59 -5.71
C TRP A 80 -0.40 14.51 -6.48
N GLY A 81 -0.34 14.76 -7.79
CA GLY A 81 -1.53 14.85 -8.64
C GLY A 81 -2.28 16.19 -8.59
N SER A 82 -1.78 17.22 -7.87
CA SER A 82 -2.36 18.56 -7.98
C SER A 82 -1.84 19.30 -9.21
N HIS A 83 -2.74 19.88 -10.02
CA HIS A 83 -2.40 20.75 -11.14
C HIS A 83 -2.07 22.19 -10.72
N PHE A 84 -2.51 22.61 -9.53
CA PHE A 84 -2.35 23.97 -9.01
C PHE A 84 -1.87 23.98 -7.57
N CYS A 85 -1.08 24.99 -7.21
CA CYS A 85 -0.66 25.21 -5.83
C CYS A 85 -1.83 25.75 -4.99
N ALA A 86 -2.18 25.04 -3.90
CA ALA A 86 -3.24 25.47 -2.98
C ALA A 86 -2.96 26.80 -2.26
N ASN A 87 -1.70 27.26 -2.22
CA ASN A 87 -1.32 28.50 -1.53
C ASN A 87 -1.30 29.72 -2.46
N CYS A 88 -0.77 29.58 -3.67
CA CYS A 88 -0.58 30.72 -4.59
C CYS A 88 -1.35 30.61 -5.91
N GLY A 89 -2.08 29.53 -6.15
CA GLY A 89 -2.89 29.32 -7.37
C GLY A 89 -2.08 29.09 -8.66
N ARG A 90 -0.75 29.09 -8.59
CA ARG A 90 0.10 28.84 -9.78
C ARG A 90 -0.02 27.40 -10.25
N PRO A 91 0.01 27.14 -11.57
CA PRO A 91 0.07 25.79 -12.09
C PRO A 91 1.36 25.11 -11.65
N VAL A 92 1.28 23.85 -11.26
CA VAL A 92 2.39 23.03 -10.79
C VAL A 92 2.29 21.64 -11.40
N GLY A 93 3.43 21.05 -11.77
CA GLY A 93 3.50 19.74 -12.41
C GLY A 93 3.66 19.80 -13.93
N GLU A 94 3.72 18.62 -14.54
CA GLU A 94 4.07 18.41 -15.96
C GLU A 94 2.82 18.18 -16.84
N GLN A 95 1.65 18.04 -16.22
CA GLN A 95 0.38 17.86 -16.92
C GLN A 95 -0.08 19.17 -17.57
N ALA A 96 -0.57 19.08 -18.80
CA ALA A 96 -0.99 20.24 -19.57
C ALA A 96 -2.10 21.02 -18.85
N VAL A 97 -1.86 22.32 -18.65
CA VAL A 97 -2.84 23.29 -18.16
C VAL A 97 -3.22 24.16 -19.35
N VAL A 98 -4.49 24.16 -19.72
CA VAL A 98 -5.04 25.01 -20.79
C VAL A 98 -5.67 26.26 -20.19
N THR A 99 -5.70 27.36 -20.93
CA THR A 99 -6.42 28.57 -20.51
C THR A 99 -7.81 28.59 -21.13
N CYS A 100 -8.81 28.97 -20.34
CA CYS A 100 -10.17 29.15 -20.85
C CYS A 100 -10.18 30.23 -21.93
N THR A 101 -10.67 29.91 -23.13
CA THR A 101 -10.75 30.84 -24.26
C THR A 101 -11.67 32.04 -24.02
N GLN A 102 -12.57 31.95 -23.05
CA GLN A 102 -13.54 33.00 -22.73
C GLN A 102 -13.09 33.92 -21.59
N CYS A 103 -12.57 33.36 -20.49
CA CYS A 103 -12.26 34.13 -19.28
C CYS A 103 -10.77 34.14 -18.91
N GLY A 104 -9.93 33.40 -19.63
CA GLY A 104 -8.49 33.28 -19.36
C GLY A 104 -8.14 32.48 -18.11
N HIS A 105 -9.12 31.93 -17.38
CA HIS A 105 -8.86 31.14 -16.18
C HIS A 105 -8.11 29.85 -16.54
N PRO A 106 -7.05 29.48 -15.81
CA PRO A 106 -6.32 28.25 -16.08
C PRO A 106 -7.15 27.03 -15.65
N LEU A 107 -7.14 26.00 -16.49
CA LEU A 107 -7.92 24.77 -16.35
C LEU A 107 -7.02 23.57 -16.60
N PRO A 108 -7.25 22.42 -15.95
CA PRO A 108 -6.59 21.19 -16.35
C PRO A 108 -7.06 20.79 -17.76
N ALA A 109 -6.18 20.20 -18.57
CA ALA A 109 -6.47 19.89 -19.97
C ALA A 109 -7.68 18.97 -20.18
N ASP A 110 -8.05 18.17 -19.20
CA ASP A 110 -9.19 17.25 -19.21
C ASP A 110 -10.48 17.86 -18.62
N ALA A 111 -10.49 19.14 -18.26
CA ALA A 111 -11.70 19.80 -17.77
C ALA A 111 -12.77 19.87 -18.86
N GLY A 112 -13.98 19.36 -18.60
CA GLY A 112 -15.12 19.54 -19.49
C GLY A 112 -15.75 20.95 -19.42
N PHE A 113 -15.59 21.64 -18.28
CA PHE A 113 -16.17 22.97 -18.05
C PHE A 113 -15.24 23.85 -17.23
N CYS A 114 -15.28 25.16 -17.47
CA CYS A 114 -14.57 26.15 -16.68
C CYS A 114 -15.29 26.39 -15.33
N PRO A 115 -14.66 26.22 -14.16
CA PRO A 115 -15.26 26.48 -12.87
C PRO A 115 -15.43 27.98 -12.58
N SER A 116 -14.77 28.85 -13.34
CA SER A 116 -14.85 30.31 -13.16
C SER A 116 -15.97 30.95 -14.00
N CYS A 117 -16.15 30.54 -15.26
CA CYS A 117 -17.16 31.13 -16.15
C CYS A 117 -18.28 30.17 -16.60
N GLY A 118 -18.22 28.89 -16.24
CA GLY A 118 -19.22 27.88 -16.59
C GLY A 118 -19.23 27.43 -18.05
N LYS A 119 -18.39 28.00 -18.92
CA LYS A 119 -18.30 27.61 -20.34
C LYS A 119 -17.64 26.24 -20.48
N ALA A 120 -18.11 25.45 -21.45
CA ALA A 120 -17.43 24.21 -21.84
C ALA A 120 -15.98 24.50 -22.22
N ALA A 121 -15.05 23.73 -21.65
CA ALA A 121 -13.67 23.72 -22.08
C ALA A 121 -13.56 22.72 -23.22
N GLU A 122 -13.03 23.16 -24.36
CA GLU A 122 -12.78 22.25 -25.48
C GLU A 122 -11.66 21.30 -25.05
N PRO A 123 -11.93 19.98 -24.97
CA PRO A 123 -10.88 19.03 -24.63
C PRO A 123 -9.81 19.10 -25.73
N PRO A 124 -8.52 18.89 -25.40
CA PRO A 124 -7.52 18.69 -26.44
C PRO A 124 -8.00 17.54 -27.32
N ALA A 125 -8.04 17.77 -28.63
CA ALA A 125 -8.20 16.70 -29.60
C ALA A 125 -7.03 15.73 -29.39
N ASN A 126 -7.26 14.68 -28.60
CA ASN A 126 -6.31 13.61 -28.46
C ASN A 126 -6.26 12.91 -29.81
N GLY A 127 -5.13 13.06 -30.50
CA GLY A 127 -4.77 12.18 -31.60
C GLY A 127 -4.72 10.76 -31.08
N ASP A 128 -5.45 9.90 -31.78
CA ASP A 128 -5.58 8.48 -31.52
C ASP A 128 -4.23 7.81 -31.77
N GLY A 129 -3.36 7.82 -30.75
CA GLY A 129 -2.22 6.92 -30.68
C GLY A 129 -2.72 5.55 -30.23
N GLU A 130 -3.28 4.79 -31.16
CA GLU A 130 -3.57 3.37 -30.99
C GLU A 130 -2.30 2.67 -30.51
N ARG A 131 -2.22 2.40 -29.20
CA ARG A 131 -1.29 1.40 -28.68
C ARG A 131 -2.02 0.07 -28.80
N GLU A 132 -1.85 -0.59 -29.94
CA GLU A 132 -2.19 -2.00 -30.11
C GLU A 132 -1.67 -2.80 -28.90
N PRO A 133 -2.52 -3.53 -28.17
CA PRO A 133 -2.01 -4.63 -27.36
C PRO A 133 -1.58 -5.71 -28.36
N ASP A 134 -0.27 -5.88 -28.52
CA ASP A 134 0.37 -7.03 -29.17
C ASP A 134 -0.15 -8.31 -28.48
N ALA A 135 -1.21 -8.86 -29.06
CA ALA A 135 -1.71 -10.18 -28.78
C ALA A 135 -0.74 -11.17 -29.42
N THR A 136 0.37 -11.46 -28.75
CA THR A 136 1.14 -12.67 -29.03
C THR A 136 0.30 -13.88 -28.60
N VAL A 137 -0.60 -14.28 -29.52
CA VAL A 137 -1.27 -15.57 -29.52
C VAL A 137 -0.21 -16.64 -29.77
N ILE A 138 0.29 -17.26 -28.70
CA ILE A 138 0.94 -18.57 -28.84
C ILE A 138 -0.17 -19.59 -29.01
N ARG A 139 -0.36 -20.06 -30.25
CA ARG A 139 -1.15 -21.26 -30.57
C ARG A 139 -0.47 -22.49 -29.94
N PRO A 140 -1.17 -23.34 -29.18
CA PRO A 140 -0.80 -24.74 -29.13
C PRO A 140 -1.49 -25.47 -30.29
N ALA A 141 -0.70 -26.21 -31.06
CA ALA A 141 -1.22 -27.19 -32.00
C ALA A 141 -1.90 -28.33 -31.23
N GLY A 142 -3.06 -28.79 -31.70
CA GLY A 142 -3.52 -30.16 -31.41
C GLY A 142 -2.47 -31.18 -31.88
N VAL A 143 -2.46 -32.43 -31.44
CA VAL A 143 -3.55 -33.42 -31.49
C VAL A 143 -3.18 -34.59 -30.55
N GLY A 144 -4.18 -35.25 -29.95
CA GLY A 144 -4.02 -36.63 -29.47
C GLY A 144 -4.97 -37.00 -28.33
N ALA A 145 -6.14 -37.53 -28.68
CA ALA A 145 -7.05 -38.19 -27.75
C ALA A 145 -6.53 -39.57 -27.36
N GLU A 146 -6.72 -39.99 -26.11
CA GLU A 146 -7.12 -41.38 -25.78
C GLU A 146 -7.72 -41.46 -24.36
N GLU A 147 -8.77 -42.27 -24.27
CA GLU A 147 -9.69 -42.47 -23.16
C GLU A 147 -9.07 -43.34 -22.04
N GLY A 148 -9.53 -43.16 -20.80
CA GLY A 148 -9.29 -44.15 -19.73
C GLY A 148 -9.41 -43.63 -18.30
N SER A 149 -10.64 -43.57 -17.78
CA SER A 149 -10.88 -43.75 -16.33
C SER A 149 -10.99 -45.26 -16.07
N PRO A 150 -10.48 -45.83 -14.94
CA PRO A 150 -11.21 -45.68 -13.67
C PRO A 150 -10.43 -45.79 -12.33
N LYS A 151 -11.05 -45.13 -11.34
CA LYS A 151 -11.16 -45.40 -9.89
C LYS A 151 -10.04 -45.04 -8.89
N PRO A 152 -10.44 -44.60 -7.66
CA PRO A 152 -9.54 -44.10 -6.63
C PRO A 152 -9.18 -45.16 -5.58
N ASP A 153 -7.93 -45.14 -5.12
CA ASP A 153 -7.47 -45.83 -3.91
C ASP A 153 -6.70 -44.77 -3.09
N ARG A 154 -7.18 -44.42 -1.90
CA ARG A 154 -6.87 -45.06 -0.60
C ARG A 154 -5.83 -44.19 0.14
N TRP A 155 -6.32 -43.25 0.93
CA TRP A 155 -5.53 -42.59 1.96
C TRP A 155 -5.75 -43.37 3.27
N GLU A 156 -4.74 -44.15 3.67
CA GLU A 156 -4.66 -44.77 5.00
C GLU A 156 -3.86 -43.86 5.94
N GLU A 157 -4.51 -43.59 7.09
CA GLU A 157 -4.04 -43.39 8.48
C GLU A 157 -2.86 -42.45 8.80
#